data_AF-A0A7K7CUR8-F1
#
_entry.id   AF-A0A7K7CUR8-F1
#
_cell.length_a   1.000
_cell.length_b   1.000
_cell.length_c   1.000
_cell.angle_alpha   90.00
_cell.angle_beta   90.00
_cell.angle_gamma   90.00
#
_symmetry.space_group_name_H-M   'P 1'
#
loop_
_entity.id
_entity.type
_entity.pdbx_description
1 polymer ?
#
loop_
_entity_poly.entity_id
_entity_poly.type
_entity_poly.pdbx_seq_one_letter_code
_entity_poly.pdbx_strand_id
1 'polypeptide(L)'
;MRRSSSIAGSSSRQSMMALRVQDNNKMGLQTPQMKDRSTFGKLSMSKPTSGASERKVSCFGNRVSGAGGSRSSQYGVFGTEKIKDPRPLHEKAFIQQCIKKLCEFLVENGYAHNVSVKSLQSPSVKDFLKIFTFIYKFLCPSYELPDSKFEEEIPKVFKDLGYPFALSKSSMYTVGAPHTWPQIVAALVWLIDCVKLYNAIRENAASFDDRQSWGGEIDDGIVHNKLFMDYCVKCYDLFMKGRDTFEELDAEVQSKLKDLFNIDPFQMESLAAENKRLQEEIARLEKESEPDRRVTLRNVKSSLQADVQKYQAYLANLESHVSILDQKLESVNDEVQTAEMEVETMKQENARLRHILDNQKYSAADIERINHERNELQQTINKLTKELEAEEHQLWNEELKYARNKEAIEMQLAEYHKLARKLKLIPVSAENSKGHDFEIQFNPESGPNCLVKYRTQIKAPLMEIINETEEEISKATQRKITLEDTLEQVNVMLEDKKRSVKMLTEEAEKLDDLYQQKLKEIEEEEQKCANELESLKKHKQLLESGVYEGLSEATNELHDLQRQYQVVLQTTTEEKRKIGANLSRLIETVATHIASIVKYLDEQNARIYRDDEEFMPEDLLSNLTSILDSYKKKAESV
;
A
#
# COMPACT_ATOMS: atom_id res chain seq x y z
N MET A 1 9.95 20.65 -41.29
CA MET A 1 8.72 19.86 -41.58
C MET A 1 8.87 18.45 -41.02
N ARG A 2 7.92 17.96 -40.22
CA ARG A 2 7.50 16.55 -40.16
C ARG A 2 6.16 16.48 -39.38
N ARG A 3 5.19 15.75 -39.93
CA ARG A 3 3.99 15.25 -39.24
C ARG A 3 4.30 13.79 -38.79
N SER A 4 3.50 13.03 -38.04
CA SER A 4 2.05 13.08 -37.76
C SER A 4 1.70 12.33 -36.45
N SER A 5 0.57 12.66 -35.81
CA SER A 5 -0.48 11.77 -35.21
C SER A 5 -0.10 10.61 -34.24
N SER A 6 -0.95 10.16 -33.30
CA SER A 6 -2.43 10.18 -33.23
C SER A 6 -3.02 9.99 -31.80
N ILE A 7 -4.17 10.62 -31.51
CA ILE A 7 -5.40 10.07 -30.86
C ILE A 7 -5.20 9.23 -29.56
N ALA A 8 -5.49 9.71 -28.33
CA ALA A 8 -6.81 9.97 -27.68
C ALA A 8 -7.64 8.70 -27.30
N GLY A 9 -8.34 8.62 -26.16
CA GLY A 9 -8.44 9.54 -25.01
C GLY A 9 -9.53 9.16 -23.97
N SER A 10 -9.75 10.01 -22.95
CA SER A 10 -10.72 9.88 -21.82
C SER A 10 -10.38 8.83 -20.74
N SER A 11 -10.88 8.90 -19.49
CA SER A 11 -11.98 9.71 -18.93
C SER A 11 -11.81 10.09 -17.43
N SER A 12 -12.44 11.21 -17.02
CA SER A 12 -12.75 11.68 -15.64
C SER A 12 -11.60 11.95 -14.63
N ARG A 13 -11.43 13.16 -14.04
CA ARG A 13 -12.30 14.03 -13.17
C ARG A 13 -12.36 13.54 -11.70
N GLN A 14 -12.30 14.36 -10.63
CA GLN A 14 -12.09 15.83 -10.43
C GLN A 14 -11.71 16.09 -8.94
N SER A 15 -10.89 17.11 -8.56
CA SER A 15 -11.26 18.48 -8.07
C SER A 15 -12.17 18.55 -6.82
N MET A 16 -11.99 19.41 -5.78
CA MET A 16 -10.94 20.37 -5.34
C MET A 16 -11.16 20.79 -3.85
N MET A 17 -10.30 21.68 -3.29
CA MET A 17 -10.47 22.36 -1.98
C MET A 17 -11.65 23.36 -1.92
N ALA A 18 -12.16 23.69 -0.70
CA ALA A 18 -12.36 25.10 -0.23
C ALA A 18 -12.86 25.28 1.25
N LEU A 19 -12.06 26.00 2.06
CA LEU A 19 -12.36 27.10 3.02
C LEU A 19 -13.66 27.25 3.88
N ARG A 20 -13.42 27.63 5.17
CA ARG A 20 -14.26 28.35 6.19
C ARG A 20 -15.47 27.60 6.82
N VAL A 21 -15.74 27.49 8.14
CA VAL A 21 -15.51 28.30 9.40
C VAL A 21 -16.62 29.36 9.63
N GLN A 22 -17.38 29.45 10.75
CA GLN A 22 -17.37 28.78 12.09
C GLN A 22 -18.77 28.77 12.80
N ASP A 23 -18.83 28.31 14.08
CA ASP A 23 -19.78 28.66 15.18
C ASP A 23 -21.27 28.14 15.12
N ASN A 24 -21.93 27.67 16.21
CA ASN A 24 -21.55 27.46 17.63
C ASN A 24 -22.52 26.49 18.39
N ASN A 25 -22.13 26.04 19.60
CA ASN A 25 -22.92 25.80 20.83
C ASN A 25 -23.38 24.37 21.25
N LYS A 26 -22.84 23.89 22.40
CA LYS A 26 -23.30 22.79 23.32
C LYS A 26 -23.25 21.33 22.78
N MET A 27 -23.01 20.29 23.60
CA MET A 27 -22.96 20.14 25.07
C MET A 27 -22.02 18.98 25.49
N GLY A 28 -21.30 19.06 26.63
CA GLY A 28 -20.51 17.94 27.18
C GLY A 28 -19.57 18.35 28.33
N LEU A 29 -19.40 17.50 29.36
CA LEU A 29 -18.65 17.80 30.60
C LEU A 29 -17.49 16.81 30.82
N GLN A 30 -16.33 17.28 31.29
CA GLN A 30 -15.22 16.42 31.74
C GLN A 30 -14.30 17.15 32.73
N THR A 31 -14.14 16.59 33.94
CA THR A 31 -13.26 17.05 35.05
C THR A 31 -13.13 15.94 36.11
N PRO A 32 -12.14 15.97 37.03
CA PRO A 32 -10.69 16.15 36.85
C PRO A 32 -9.89 15.08 37.64
N GLN A 33 -8.55 15.13 37.66
CA GLN A 33 -7.75 14.31 38.60
C GLN A 33 -6.45 15.02 39.06
N MET A 34 -5.99 14.72 40.28
CA MET A 34 -4.77 15.25 40.91
C MET A 34 -4.04 14.15 41.71
N LYS A 35 -2.71 14.32 41.91
CA LYS A 35 -1.87 14.03 43.12
C LYS A 35 -2.13 12.77 43.98
N ASP A 36 -1.15 12.07 44.58
CA ASP A 36 0.34 12.13 44.69
C ASP A 36 0.84 10.63 44.70
N ARG A 37 2.12 10.20 44.83
CA ARG A 37 3.02 10.33 46.01
C ARG A 37 4.33 9.51 45.88
N SER A 38 5.46 10.09 46.32
CA SER A 38 6.74 9.46 46.79
C SER A 38 7.65 8.75 45.75
N THR A 39 8.99 8.63 45.92
CA THR A 39 9.86 8.79 47.13
C THR A 39 11.31 9.25 46.82
N PHE A 40 12.01 9.74 47.86
CA PHE A 40 13.49 9.86 48.05
C PHE A 40 14.30 11.03 47.43
N GLY A 41 14.85 11.89 48.31
CA GLY A 41 16.33 11.98 48.38
C GLY A 41 17.06 13.34 48.35
N LYS A 42 16.95 14.22 49.38
CA LYS A 42 18.09 14.79 50.16
C LYS A 42 17.77 16.03 51.03
N LEU A 43 18.37 16.04 52.22
CA LEU A 43 18.90 17.12 53.07
C LEU A 43 18.63 18.61 52.71
N SER A 44 18.06 19.36 53.66
CA SER A 44 18.76 20.44 54.41
C SER A 44 17.87 21.11 55.48
N MET A 45 18.48 21.80 56.44
CA MET A 45 17.82 22.62 57.49
C MET A 45 17.79 24.10 57.04
N SER A 46 17.05 25.06 57.60
CA SER A 46 16.53 25.23 58.97
C SER A 46 15.45 26.33 59.07
N LYS A 47 14.78 26.45 60.23
CA LYS A 47 13.82 27.52 60.66
C LYS A 47 12.47 27.56 59.90
N PRO A 48 11.35 27.88 60.59
CA PRO A 48 11.03 29.27 60.99
C PRO A 48 10.65 29.46 62.48
N THR A 49 10.25 30.69 62.83
CA THR A 49 9.82 31.16 64.16
C THR A 49 8.34 31.53 64.20
N SER A 50 7.67 31.27 65.33
CA SER A 50 6.39 31.90 65.79
C SER A 50 5.10 31.62 64.98
N GLY A 51 3.91 31.44 65.57
CA GLY A 51 3.55 31.24 67.00
C GLY A 51 2.06 31.49 67.31
N ALA A 52 1.43 30.63 68.14
CA ALA A 52 0.13 30.78 68.84
C ALA A 52 0.05 29.67 69.93
N SER A 53 -0.29 29.86 71.22
CA SER A 53 -1.38 30.57 71.93
C SER A 53 -2.69 29.73 72.04
N GLU A 54 -3.33 29.53 73.20
CA GLU A 54 -3.11 30.08 74.57
C GLU A 54 -2.41 29.07 75.55
N ARG A 55 -2.97 28.36 76.56
CA ARG A 55 -4.35 28.26 77.13
C ARG A 55 -4.46 27.71 78.59
N LYS A 56 -4.12 28.52 79.60
CA LYS A 56 -4.38 28.32 81.08
C LYS A 56 -3.57 27.16 81.74
N VAL A 57 -3.32 27.07 83.05
CA VAL A 57 -3.76 27.80 84.29
C VAL A 57 -2.57 28.27 85.16
N SER A 58 -2.84 28.98 86.26
CA SER A 58 -1.85 29.65 87.14
C SER A 58 -1.82 29.14 88.59
N CYS A 59 -0.65 29.17 89.26
CA CYS A 59 -0.53 29.40 90.72
C CYS A 59 0.91 29.78 91.16
N PHE A 60 1.03 30.45 92.31
CA PHE A 60 2.28 30.70 93.04
C PHE A 60 2.62 29.52 93.98
N GLY A 61 3.91 29.33 94.32
CA GLY A 61 4.36 28.36 95.34
C GLY A 61 5.86 28.51 95.66
N ASN A 62 6.32 28.14 96.87
CA ASN A 62 7.66 28.48 97.36
C ASN A 62 8.31 27.34 98.19
N ARG A 63 9.62 27.07 97.98
CA ARG A 63 10.48 26.08 98.70
C ARG A 63 10.08 24.58 98.48
N VAL A 64 10.86 23.53 98.78
CA VAL A 64 11.91 23.27 99.80
C VAL A 64 12.94 22.20 99.30
N SER A 65 14.22 22.32 99.73
CA SER A 65 15.31 21.30 99.79
C SER A 65 15.85 20.60 98.52
N GLY A 66 17.20 20.42 98.46
CA GLY A 66 17.87 19.66 97.38
C GLY A 66 19.41 19.65 97.39
N ALA A 67 20.05 19.37 98.53
CA ALA A 67 21.48 19.03 98.77
C ALA A 67 22.60 19.42 97.76
N GLY A 68 23.61 20.16 98.24
CA GLY A 68 24.97 20.20 97.65
C GLY A 68 25.54 21.60 97.41
N GLY A 69 26.68 21.92 98.02
CA GLY A 69 27.42 23.18 97.79
C GLY A 69 28.00 23.79 99.07
N SER A 70 29.31 23.67 99.26
CA SER A 70 30.01 24.23 100.43
C SER A 70 30.10 25.76 100.36
N ARG A 71 29.92 26.44 101.50
CA ARG A 71 30.30 27.85 101.70
C ARG A 71 30.99 28.01 103.05
N SER A 72 32.20 28.57 103.04
CA SER A 72 32.98 28.85 104.23
C SER A 72 32.67 30.24 104.80
N SER A 73 32.05 30.30 105.97
CA SER A 73 31.94 31.52 106.78
C SER A 73 31.77 31.14 108.26
N GLN A 74 32.88 30.88 108.94
CA GLN A 74 32.95 30.92 110.40
C GLN A 74 33.10 32.39 110.86
N TYR A 75 32.90 32.63 112.16
CA TYR A 75 32.58 33.94 112.78
C TYR A 75 31.14 34.43 112.51
N GLY A 76 30.32 34.71 113.54
CA GLY A 76 30.52 34.44 114.96
C GLY A 76 29.35 34.93 115.81
N VAL A 77 28.55 34.02 116.36
CA VAL A 77 27.46 34.33 117.29
C VAL A 77 27.54 33.37 118.47
N PHE A 78 28.28 33.76 119.51
CA PHE A 78 28.35 32.99 120.76
C PHE A 78 27.26 33.44 121.73
N GLY A 79 26.49 32.48 122.24
CA GLY A 79 25.53 32.71 123.31
C GLY A 79 26.24 33.03 124.63
N THR A 80 25.55 33.76 125.52
CA THR A 80 26.10 34.19 126.81
C THR A 80 26.13 33.06 127.85
N GLU A 81 27.00 32.08 127.64
CA GLU A 81 27.43 31.22 128.75
C GLU A 81 28.17 32.06 129.79
N LYS A 82 27.95 31.77 131.08
CA LYS A 82 28.60 32.49 132.18
C LYS A 82 30.02 31.98 132.35
N ILE A 83 30.95 32.51 131.53
CA ILE A 83 32.39 32.21 131.61
C ILE A 83 32.85 32.38 133.06
N LYS A 84 33.33 31.29 133.66
CA LYS A 84 33.90 31.29 135.01
C LYS A 84 35.28 31.94 134.95
N ASP A 85 35.58 32.82 135.90
CA ASP A 85 36.89 33.48 135.96
C ASP A 85 38.01 32.43 136.12
N PRO A 86 38.97 32.35 135.17
CA PRO A 86 40.06 31.37 135.24
C PRO A 86 41.17 31.80 136.21
N ARG A 87 41.14 33.03 136.72
CA ARG A 87 42.14 33.53 137.68
C ARG A 87 41.87 32.94 139.06
N PRO A 88 42.88 32.47 139.81
CA PRO A 88 42.69 31.87 141.12
C PRO A 88 42.46 32.93 142.20
N LEU A 89 41.32 33.63 142.15
CA LEU A 89 40.93 34.73 143.06
C LEU A 89 40.77 34.29 144.53
N HIS A 90 40.91 33.00 144.83
CA HIS A 90 40.87 32.41 146.17
C HIS A 90 42.29 32.09 146.71
N GLU A 91 43.33 32.15 145.87
CA GLU A 91 44.71 31.93 146.30
C GLU A 91 45.35 33.22 146.78
N LYS A 92 45.80 33.22 148.05
CA LYS A 92 46.50 34.37 148.64
C LYS A 92 47.76 34.77 147.86
N ALA A 93 48.49 33.82 147.28
CA ALA A 93 49.69 34.09 146.49
C ALA A 93 49.40 34.93 145.24
N PHE A 94 48.37 34.55 144.47
CA PHE A 94 47.93 35.30 143.28
C PHE A 94 47.46 36.71 143.65
N ILE A 95 46.68 36.86 144.72
CA ILE A 95 46.22 38.17 145.19
C ILE A 95 47.41 39.07 145.57
N GLN A 96 48.42 38.55 146.28
CA GLN A 96 49.63 39.31 146.60
C GLN A 96 50.42 39.69 145.34
N GLN A 97 50.47 38.83 144.31
CA GLN A 97 51.10 39.16 143.03
C GLN A 97 50.34 40.27 142.29
N CYS A 98 49.00 40.26 142.30
CA CYS A 98 48.20 41.35 141.75
C CYS A 98 48.40 42.67 142.51
N ILE A 99 48.42 42.63 143.85
CA ILE A 99 48.71 43.81 144.68
C ILE A 99 50.13 44.35 144.39
N LYS A 100 51.11 43.46 144.23
CA LYS A 100 52.48 43.84 143.85
C LYS A 100 52.54 44.51 142.48
N LYS A 101 51.98 43.89 141.43
CA LYS A 101 51.87 44.48 140.08
C LYS A 101 51.22 45.87 140.09
N LEU A 102 50.14 46.03 140.86
CA LEU A 102 49.44 47.32 141.02
C LEU A 102 50.33 48.36 141.70
N CYS A 103 51.06 47.97 142.76
CA CYS A 103 52.00 48.84 143.45
C CYS A 103 53.16 49.28 142.55
N GLU A 104 53.74 48.35 141.78
CA GLU A 104 54.83 48.60 140.84
C GLU A 104 54.39 49.60 139.76
N PHE A 105 53.27 49.34 139.07
CA PHE A 105 52.75 50.24 138.03
C PHE A 105 52.46 51.67 138.54
N LEU A 106 51.87 51.80 139.73
CA LEU A 106 51.58 53.12 140.32
C LEU A 106 52.86 53.92 140.64
N VAL A 107 53.92 53.25 141.10
CA VAL A 107 55.22 53.89 141.38
C VAL A 107 55.96 54.22 140.08
N GLU A 108 56.04 53.28 139.13
CA GLU A 108 56.68 53.44 137.82
C GLU A 108 56.12 54.64 137.04
N ASN A 109 54.81 54.89 137.14
CA ASN A 109 54.12 55.94 136.39
C ASN A 109 53.90 57.24 137.18
N GLY A 110 54.51 57.38 138.36
CA GLY A 110 54.51 58.64 139.12
C GLY A 110 53.19 59.01 139.82
N TYR A 111 52.47 58.03 140.37
CA TYR A 111 51.23 58.29 141.11
C TYR A 111 51.45 59.21 142.33
N ALA A 112 50.69 60.30 142.39
CA ALA A 112 50.91 61.43 143.31
C ALA A 112 50.62 61.16 144.81
N HIS A 113 50.43 59.90 145.23
CA HIS A 113 50.18 59.51 146.61
C HIS A 113 51.07 58.32 147.01
N ASN A 114 51.60 58.35 148.23
CA ASN A 114 52.46 57.29 148.75
C ASN A 114 51.69 55.97 148.89
N VAL A 115 51.99 55.00 148.03
CA VAL A 115 51.38 53.66 148.00
C VAL A 115 52.42 52.61 148.41
N SER A 116 51.95 51.56 149.11
CA SER A 116 52.76 50.40 149.47
C SER A 116 51.96 49.12 149.32
N VAL A 117 52.64 47.98 149.19
CA VAL A 117 52.03 46.64 149.22
C VAL A 117 51.18 46.43 150.48
N LYS A 118 51.50 47.10 151.60
CA LYS A 118 50.72 47.02 152.85
C LYS A 118 49.44 47.87 152.83
N SER A 119 49.46 49.06 152.23
CA SER A 119 48.25 49.90 152.11
C SER A 119 47.26 49.37 151.06
N LEU A 120 47.75 48.65 150.05
CA LEU A 120 46.93 47.97 149.04
C LEU A 120 46.37 46.60 149.49
N GLN A 121 46.50 46.19 150.75
CA GLN A 121 45.85 44.96 151.25
C GLN A 121 44.33 45.13 151.42
N SER A 122 43.88 46.35 151.74
CA SER A 122 42.47 46.69 151.97
C SER A 122 42.28 48.21 151.83
N PRO A 123 42.37 48.77 150.60
CA PRO A 123 42.29 50.22 150.39
C PRO A 123 40.88 50.77 150.66
N SER A 124 40.79 52.05 150.99
CA SER A 124 39.47 52.70 151.11
C SER A 124 38.82 52.90 149.74
N VAL A 125 37.50 53.13 149.71
CA VAL A 125 36.78 53.49 148.47
C VAL A 125 37.42 54.72 147.82
N LYS A 126 37.81 55.75 148.60
CA LYS A 126 38.44 56.96 148.05
C LYS A 126 39.80 56.68 147.41
N ASP A 127 40.58 55.75 147.96
CA ASP A 127 41.88 55.39 147.39
C ASP A 127 41.71 54.55 146.13
N PHE A 128 40.77 53.60 146.12
CA PHE A 128 40.37 52.85 144.92
C PHE A 128 39.93 53.78 143.79
N LEU A 129 39.06 54.76 144.06
CA LEU A 129 38.56 55.70 143.05
C LEU A 129 39.71 56.50 142.42
N LYS A 130 40.67 56.97 143.22
CA LYS A 130 41.86 57.68 142.73
C LYS A 130 42.79 56.76 141.92
N ILE A 131 43.04 55.54 142.39
CA ILE A 131 43.86 54.54 141.70
C ILE A 131 43.24 54.18 140.33
N PHE A 132 41.93 53.89 140.31
CA PHE A 132 41.19 53.61 139.08
C PHE A 132 41.26 54.79 138.10
N THR A 133 40.98 56.00 138.56
CA THR A 133 41.00 57.21 137.72
C THR A 133 42.39 57.47 137.15
N PHE A 134 43.44 57.28 137.95
CA PHE A 134 44.83 57.42 137.49
C PHE A 134 45.19 56.40 136.41
N ILE A 135 44.89 55.11 136.62
CA ILE A 135 45.19 54.07 135.62
C ILE A 135 44.35 54.29 134.35
N TYR A 136 43.08 54.65 134.47
CA TYR A 136 42.20 54.84 133.31
C TYR A 136 42.56 56.08 132.48
N LYS A 137 43.17 57.12 133.08
CA LYS A 137 43.68 58.29 132.33
C LYS A 137 44.77 57.96 131.30
N PHE A 138 45.43 56.80 131.37
CA PHE A 138 46.35 56.35 130.32
C PHE A 138 45.62 55.85 129.06
N LEU A 139 44.35 55.40 129.18
CA LEU A 139 43.50 55.06 128.03
C LEU A 139 42.68 56.26 127.55
N CYS A 140 42.18 57.08 128.48
CA CYS A 140 41.36 58.25 128.19
C CYS A 140 41.87 59.49 128.97
N PRO A 141 42.80 60.28 128.40
CA PRO A 141 43.40 61.43 129.08
C PRO A 141 42.41 62.51 129.56
N SER A 142 41.27 62.64 128.86
CA SER A 142 40.18 63.56 129.18
C SER A 142 39.13 62.99 130.15
N TYR A 143 39.33 61.80 130.73
CA TYR A 143 38.38 61.22 131.67
C TYR A 143 38.38 61.94 133.02
N GLU A 144 37.21 62.35 133.50
CA GLU A 144 37.00 62.80 134.87
C GLU A 144 35.98 61.90 135.56
N LEU A 145 36.25 61.53 136.81
CA LEU A 145 35.36 60.66 137.59
C LEU A 145 34.14 61.48 138.04
N PRO A 146 32.89 61.06 137.76
CA PRO A 146 31.70 61.80 138.19
C PRO A 146 31.58 61.93 139.71
N ASP A 147 31.18 63.12 140.19
CA ASP A 147 30.96 63.43 141.61
C ASP A 147 29.87 62.58 142.29
N SER A 148 29.06 61.86 141.50
CA SER A 148 28.04 60.92 141.99
C SER A 148 27.92 59.71 141.07
N LYS A 149 27.34 58.60 141.56
CA LYS A 149 27.11 57.35 140.81
C LYS A 149 28.37 56.62 140.32
N PHE A 150 29.51 56.77 141.00
CA PHE A 150 30.74 56.03 140.69
C PHE A 150 30.53 54.51 140.73
N GLU A 151 29.58 54.02 141.55
CA GLU A 151 29.20 52.61 141.66
C GLU A 151 28.48 52.06 140.41
N GLU A 152 27.95 52.94 139.57
CA GLU A 152 27.35 52.61 138.27
C GLU A 152 28.37 52.80 137.14
N GLU A 153 29.13 53.89 137.18
CA GLU A 153 30.06 54.26 136.11
C GLU A 153 31.30 53.35 136.04
N ILE A 154 31.89 52.94 137.17
CA ILE A 154 33.11 52.11 137.13
C ILE A 154 32.83 50.70 136.55
N PRO A 155 31.78 49.97 136.97
CA PRO A 155 31.39 48.73 136.31
C PRO A 155 31.02 48.91 134.82
N LYS A 156 30.47 50.07 134.45
CA LYS A 156 30.19 50.43 133.05
C LYS A 156 31.49 50.61 132.26
N VAL A 157 32.45 51.41 132.73
CA VAL A 157 33.76 51.58 132.06
C VAL A 157 34.47 50.23 131.87
N PHE A 158 34.49 49.37 132.90
CA PHE A 158 35.05 48.02 132.75
C PHE A 158 34.32 47.21 131.66
N LYS A 159 32.98 47.24 131.63
CA LYS A 159 32.17 46.55 130.61
C LYS A 159 32.41 47.10 129.20
N ASP A 160 32.49 48.42 129.06
CA ASP A 160 32.66 49.11 127.78
C ASP A 160 34.08 48.90 127.21
N LEU A 161 35.08 48.69 128.08
CA LEU A 161 36.42 48.18 127.73
C LEU A 161 36.46 46.66 127.42
N GLY A 162 35.33 45.95 127.53
CA GLY A 162 35.25 44.51 127.25
C GLY A 162 35.67 43.59 128.40
N TYR A 163 35.69 44.06 129.65
CA TYR A 163 36.04 43.22 130.80
C TYR A 163 35.01 42.08 130.98
N PRO A 164 35.41 40.79 130.93
CA PRO A 164 34.47 39.67 130.83
C PRO A 164 33.73 39.32 132.14
N PHE A 165 34.09 39.92 133.28
CA PHE A 165 33.55 39.55 134.60
C PHE A 165 32.82 40.71 135.26
N ALA A 166 31.50 40.60 135.41
CA ALA A 166 30.67 41.66 135.95
C ALA A 166 31.07 42.08 137.37
N LEU A 167 31.32 43.37 137.56
CA LEU A 167 31.45 44.01 138.88
C LEU A 167 30.08 44.51 139.33
N SER A 168 29.64 44.19 140.56
CA SER A 168 28.36 44.68 141.08
C SER A 168 28.51 46.07 141.71
N LYS A 169 27.41 46.84 141.74
CA LYS A 169 27.33 48.12 142.47
C LYS A 169 27.70 47.95 143.95
N SER A 170 27.29 46.84 144.57
CA SER A 170 27.63 46.51 145.97
C SER A 170 29.14 46.33 146.20
N SER A 171 29.87 45.78 145.23
CA SER A 171 31.33 45.67 145.31
C SER A 171 32.02 47.03 145.27
N MET A 172 31.46 48.04 144.58
CA MET A 172 32.02 49.40 144.52
C MET A 172 31.91 50.15 145.86
N TYR A 173 30.88 49.87 146.67
CA TYR A 173 30.78 50.39 148.04
C TYR A 173 31.69 49.68 149.04
N THR A 174 32.19 48.48 148.71
CA THR A 174 32.90 47.58 149.65
C THR A 174 34.25 47.09 149.11
N VAL A 175 34.89 47.85 148.22
CA VAL A 175 36.07 47.42 147.45
C VAL A 175 37.20 46.81 148.28
N GLY A 176 37.50 47.37 149.46
CA GLY A 176 38.56 46.88 150.35
C GLY A 176 38.19 45.69 151.24
N ALA A 177 36.96 45.14 151.13
CA ALA A 177 36.52 44.02 151.94
C ALA A 177 37.24 42.71 151.54
N PRO A 178 37.59 41.80 152.48
CA PRO A 178 38.43 40.63 152.18
C PRO A 178 37.90 39.66 151.11
N HIS A 179 36.59 39.63 150.87
CA HIS A 179 35.95 38.81 149.83
C HIS A 179 35.70 39.56 148.51
N THR A 180 35.80 40.89 148.51
CA THR A 180 35.54 41.77 147.36
C THR A 180 36.86 42.19 146.70
N TRP A 181 37.84 42.61 147.50
CA TRP A 181 39.13 43.11 147.02
C TRP A 181 39.87 42.19 146.05
N PRO A 182 39.87 40.84 146.19
CA PRO A 182 40.48 39.94 145.21
C PRO A 182 39.95 40.12 143.78
N GLN A 183 38.64 40.33 143.62
CA GLN A 183 38.03 40.57 142.29
C GLN A 183 38.38 41.97 141.76
N ILE A 184 38.43 42.97 142.65
CA ILE A 184 38.70 44.36 142.28
C ILE A 184 40.17 44.58 141.92
N VAL A 185 41.13 44.04 142.68
CA VAL A 185 42.55 44.14 142.35
C VAL A 185 42.89 43.38 141.06
N ALA A 186 42.23 42.24 140.82
CA ALA A 186 42.35 41.53 139.55
C ALA A 186 41.74 42.31 138.36
N ALA A 187 40.68 43.10 138.58
CA ALA A 187 40.16 44.02 137.57
C ALA A 187 41.13 45.18 137.30
N LEU A 188 41.72 45.79 138.33
CA LEU A 188 42.72 46.86 138.18
C LEU A 188 44.00 46.37 137.48
N VAL A 189 44.47 45.15 137.77
CA VAL A 189 45.62 44.57 137.07
C VAL A 189 45.30 44.26 135.60
N TRP A 190 44.09 43.79 135.30
CA TRP A 190 43.63 43.66 133.91
C TRP A 190 43.59 45.02 133.21
N LEU A 191 43.15 46.10 133.89
CA LEU A 191 43.16 47.45 133.34
C LEU A 191 44.59 47.96 133.08
N ILE A 192 45.55 47.63 133.95
CA ILE A 192 46.99 47.89 133.73
C ILE A 192 47.51 47.12 132.51
N ASP A 193 47.15 45.85 132.37
CA ASP A 193 47.54 45.04 131.22
C ASP A 193 46.89 45.58 129.92
N CYS A 194 45.68 46.16 129.97
CA CYS A 194 45.07 46.93 128.88
C CYS A 194 45.82 48.23 128.55
N VAL A 195 46.28 49.00 129.56
CA VAL A 195 47.14 50.18 129.34
C VAL A 195 48.45 49.79 128.67
N LYS A 196 49.09 48.71 129.11
CA LYS A 196 50.33 48.19 128.51
C LYS A 196 50.10 47.75 127.06
N LEU A 197 48.97 47.10 126.77
CA LEU A 197 48.59 46.74 125.40
C LEU A 197 48.32 47.98 124.52
N TYR A 198 47.60 48.98 125.03
CA TYR A 198 47.32 50.22 124.30
C TYR A 198 48.60 51.00 123.95
N ASN A 199 49.52 51.14 124.91
CA ASN A 199 50.81 51.77 124.67
C ASN A 199 51.64 50.95 123.67
N ALA A 200 51.70 49.62 123.80
CA ALA A 200 52.41 48.74 122.87
C ALA A 200 51.83 48.81 121.44
N ILE A 201 50.51 48.98 121.28
CA ILE A 201 49.85 49.18 119.97
C ILE A 201 50.16 50.58 119.39
N ARG A 202 50.35 51.61 120.24
CA ARG A 202 50.74 52.96 119.79
C ARG A 202 52.22 53.07 119.43
N GLU A 203 53.09 52.37 120.15
CA GLU A 203 54.54 52.34 119.88
C GLU A 203 54.86 51.41 118.71
N ASN A 204 54.21 50.25 118.64
CA ASN A 204 54.22 49.36 117.46
C ASN A 204 53.03 49.67 116.54
N ALA A 205 52.66 50.95 116.41
CA ALA A 205 51.79 51.41 115.35
C ALA A 205 52.59 51.31 114.04
N ALA A 206 52.59 50.11 113.46
CA ALA A 206 53.40 49.78 112.30
C ALA A 206 53.21 50.84 111.22
N SER A 207 54.30 51.54 110.88
CA SER A 207 54.34 52.48 109.77
C SER A 207 53.85 51.76 108.52
N PHE A 208 52.64 52.11 108.07
CA PHE A 208 51.83 51.27 107.18
C PHE A 208 52.66 50.89 105.94
N ASP A 209 53.02 49.61 105.85
CA ASP A 209 54.31 49.19 105.27
C ASP A 209 54.52 49.72 103.85
N ASP A 210 55.54 50.57 103.69
CA ASP A 210 55.85 51.33 102.47
C ASP A 210 56.37 50.46 101.31
N ARG A 211 56.21 49.13 101.43
CA ARG A 211 56.72 48.10 100.52
C ARG A 211 55.71 46.99 100.17
N GLN A 212 54.47 47.03 100.65
CA GLN A 212 53.43 46.18 100.04
C GLN A 212 53.05 46.72 98.66
N SER A 213 53.60 46.04 97.65
CA SER A 213 53.45 46.36 96.23
C SER A 213 52.00 46.48 95.80
N TRP A 214 51.67 47.64 95.23
CA TRP A 214 51.14 47.77 93.86
C TRP A 214 50.70 46.44 93.24
N GLY A 215 49.37 46.20 93.16
CA GLY A 215 48.84 44.94 92.65
C GLY A 215 47.38 44.65 93.01
N GLY A 216 46.48 45.59 92.76
CA GLY A 216 45.04 45.36 92.95
C GLY A 216 44.19 46.51 92.44
N GLU A 217 43.24 46.21 91.54
CA GLU A 217 42.15 47.12 91.21
C GLU A 217 41.22 47.22 92.42
N ILE A 218 41.23 48.37 93.08
CA ILE A 218 40.12 48.79 93.94
C ILE A 218 39.04 49.33 93.01
N ASP A 219 37.77 48.98 93.24
CA ASP A 219 36.61 49.30 92.38
C ASP A 219 36.46 50.82 92.09
N ASP A 220 36.99 51.69 92.97
CA ASP A 220 37.05 53.16 92.82
C ASP A 220 38.27 53.70 92.02
N GLY A 221 39.13 52.83 91.47
CA GLY A 221 40.19 53.21 90.50
C GLY A 221 41.39 54.01 91.02
N ILE A 222 41.47 54.37 92.31
CA ILE A 222 42.58 55.17 92.87
C ILE A 222 43.83 54.30 93.13
N VAL A 223 44.56 53.97 92.06
CA VAL A 223 45.80 53.17 92.07
C VAL A 223 46.88 53.73 93.03
N HIS A 224 46.85 55.04 93.30
CA HIS A 224 47.85 55.78 94.07
C HIS A 224 47.31 56.33 95.41
N ASN A 225 46.42 55.59 96.07
CA ASN A 225 45.61 56.06 97.21
C ASN A 225 46.42 56.75 98.33
N LYS A 226 47.62 56.27 98.69
CA LYS A 226 48.48 56.93 99.71
C LYS A 226 48.91 58.35 99.33
N LEU A 227 49.29 58.57 98.07
CA LEU A 227 49.68 59.90 97.57
C LEU A 227 48.45 60.83 97.44
N PHE A 228 47.33 60.28 96.99
CA PHE A 228 46.06 61.01 96.92
C PHE A 228 45.57 61.45 98.31
N MET A 229 45.68 60.59 99.32
CA MET A 229 45.27 60.90 100.70
C MET A 229 46.22 61.90 101.37
N ASP A 230 47.54 61.81 101.18
CA ASP A 230 48.52 62.82 101.65
C ASP A 230 48.18 64.21 101.08
N TYR A 231 47.95 64.29 99.77
CA TYR A 231 47.49 65.51 99.10
C TYR A 231 46.15 66.01 99.66
N CYS A 232 45.13 65.16 99.75
CA CYS A 232 43.81 65.56 100.25
C CYS A 232 43.86 66.08 101.69
N VAL A 233 44.65 65.46 102.58
CA VAL A 233 44.82 65.92 103.96
C VAL A 233 45.53 67.27 104.01
N LYS A 234 46.58 67.49 103.21
CA LYS A 234 47.27 68.78 103.10
C LYS A 234 46.36 69.89 102.55
N CYS A 235 45.64 69.63 101.45
CA CYS A 235 44.69 70.59 100.88
C CYS A 235 43.56 70.89 101.86
N TYR A 236 43.05 69.90 102.59
CA TYR A 236 42.00 70.09 103.61
C TYR A 236 42.48 70.90 104.83
N ASP A 237 43.73 70.70 105.29
CA ASP A 237 44.35 71.50 106.35
C ASP A 237 44.58 72.96 105.91
N LEU A 238 44.99 73.20 104.66
CA LEU A 238 45.09 74.55 104.08
C LEU A 238 43.71 75.20 103.85
N PHE A 239 42.72 74.43 103.42
CA PHE A 239 41.32 74.87 103.26
C PHE A 239 40.71 75.27 104.60
N MET A 240 40.93 74.49 105.66
CA MET A 240 40.53 74.84 107.04
C MET A 240 41.28 76.05 107.61
N LYS A 241 42.35 76.50 106.94
CA LYS A 241 43.06 77.76 107.22
C LYS A 241 42.68 78.90 106.26
N GLY A 242 41.70 78.68 105.37
CA GLY A 242 41.14 79.70 104.47
C GLY A 242 41.85 79.86 103.12
N ARG A 243 42.61 78.86 102.65
CA ARG A 243 43.15 78.83 101.28
C ARG A 243 42.18 78.10 100.33
N ASP A 244 41.84 78.72 99.20
CA ASP A 244 41.03 78.13 98.11
C ASP A 244 41.87 77.64 96.92
N THR A 245 43.20 77.86 96.91
CA THR A 245 44.10 77.39 95.84
C THR A 245 45.33 76.67 96.39
N PHE A 246 45.79 75.67 95.63
CA PHE A 246 46.70 74.61 96.07
C PHE A 246 47.82 74.31 95.05
N GLU A 247 48.16 75.25 94.17
CA GLU A 247 49.07 75.04 93.03
C GLU A 247 50.45 74.52 93.44
N GLU A 248 50.92 74.87 94.64
CA GLU A 248 52.14 74.36 95.27
C GLU A 248 52.07 72.84 95.51
N LEU A 249 50.92 72.35 95.99
CA LEU A 249 50.66 70.93 96.24
C LEU A 249 50.34 70.17 94.96
N ASP A 250 49.67 70.81 93.99
CA ASP A 250 49.47 70.24 92.65
C ASP A 250 50.81 69.97 91.96
N ALA A 251 51.77 70.90 92.08
CA ALA A 251 53.13 70.74 91.57
C ALA A 251 53.91 69.66 92.35
N GLU A 252 53.79 69.60 93.68
CA GLU A 252 54.39 68.53 94.51
C GLU A 252 53.90 67.14 94.06
N VAL A 253 52.59 66.97 93.87
CA VAL A 253 51.99 65.72 93.41
C VAL A 253 52.39 65.42 91.97
N GLN A 254 52.34 66.38 91.05
CA GLN A 254 52.75 66.14 89.66
C GLN A 254 54.22 65.73 89.53
N SER A 255 55.13 66.28 90.35
CA SER A 255 56.52 65.81 90.38
C SER A 255 56.58 64.36 90.83
N LYS A 256 56.03 64.05 92.01
CA LYS A 256 55.99 62.69 92.55
C LYS A 256 55.35 61.68 91.59
N LEU A 257 54.32 62.09 90.84
CA LEU A 257 53.66 61.24 89.85
C LEU A 257 54.58 60.95 88.65
N LYS A 258 55.31 61.95 88.14
CA LYS A 258 56.32 61.76 87.08
C LYS A 258 57.43 60.82 87.54
N ASP A 259 57.92 61.00 88.77
CA ASP A 259 58.95 60.15 89.38
C ASP A 259 58.45 58.70 89.53
N LEU A 260 57.24 58.49 90.08
CA LEU A 260 56.63 57.17 90.28
C LEU A 260 56.40 56.40 88.97
N PHE A 261 55.96 57.10 87.91
CA PHE A 261 55.76 56.50 86.59
C PHE A 261 57.03 56.51 85.71
N ASN A 262 58.19 56.96 86.24
CA ASN A 262 59.46 57.11 85.51
C ASN A 262 59.33 57.90 84.19
N ILE A 263 58.51 58.95 84.18
CA ILE A 263 58.24 59.78 82.99
C ILE A 263 59.38 60.78 82.79
N ASP A 264 60.39 60.36 82.04
CA ASP A 264 61.40 61.28 81.49
C ASP A 264 60.73 62.20 80.43
N PRO A 265 60.67 63.53 80.66
CA PRO A 265 60.05 64.46 79.71
C PRO A 265 60.75 64.47 78.34
N PHE A 266 62.07 64.28 78.31
CA PHE A 266 62.86 64.29 77.09
C PHE A 266 62.61 63.04 76.24
N GLN A 267 62.48 61.86 76.88
CA GLN A 267 62.03 60.65 76.19
C GLN A 267 60.60 60.79 75.67
N MET A 268 59.69 61.38 76.45
CA MET A 268 58.30 61.57 76.01
C MET A 268 58.20 62.53 74.82
N GLU A 269 58.96 63.63 74.80
CA GLU A 269 59.02 64.56 73.67
C GLU A 269 59.73 63.94 72.46
N SER A 270 60.83 63.20 72.67
CA SER A 270 61.51 62.45 71.60
C SER A 270 60.62 61.38 70.97
N LEU A 271 59.84 60.65 71.77
CA LEU A 271 58.87 59.66 71.30
C LEU A 271 57.70 60.34 70.57
N ALA A 272 57.23 61.50 71.04
CA ALA A 272 56.19 62.26 70.33
C ALA A 272 56.69 62.77 68.96
N ALA A 273 57.93 63.27 68.91
CA ALA A 273 58.58 63.71 67.67
C ALA A 273 58.84 62.55 66.69
N GLU A 274 59.31 61.40 67.17
CA GLU A 274 59.53 60.21 66.34
C GLU A 274 58.20 59.58 65.88
N ASN A 275 57.18 59.50 66.75
CA ASN A 275 55.85 59.04 66.36
C ASN A 275 55.23 59.97 65.31
N LYS A 276 55.37 61.30 65.45
CA LYS A 276 54.99 62.26 64.41
C LYS A 276 55.76 62.02 63.10
N ARG A 277 57.09 61.87 63.15
CA ARG A 277 57.91 61.57 61.96
C ARG A 277 57.46 60.28 61.28
N LEU A 278 57.13 59.24 62.06
CA LEU A 278 56.64 57.96 61.56
C LEU A 278 55.22 58.08 61.00
N GLN A 279 54.35 58.90 61.56
CA GLN A 279 53.02 59.19 61.00
C GLN A 279 53.11 60.00 59.70
N GLU A 280 54.03 60.95 59.59
CA GLU A 280 54.30 61.70 58.35
C GLU A 280 54.95 60.79 57.28
N GLU A 281 55.84 59.88 57.68
CA GLU A 281 56.42 58.84 56.81
C GLU A 281 55.36 57.84 56.35
N ILE A 282 54.48 57.36 57.24
CA ILE A 282 53.34 56.50 56.89
C ILE A 282 52.38 57.23 55.96
N ALA A 283 52.00 58.48 56.25
CA ALA A 283 51.09 59.24 55.39
C ALA A 283 51.70 59.54 54.01
N ARG A 284 53.03 59.72 53.91
CA ARG A 284 53.72 59.79 52.60
C ARG A 284 53.70 58.42 51.92
N LEU A 285 54.06 57.35 52.64
CA LEU A 285 54.11 55.99 52.11
C LEU A 285 52.72 55.41 51.77
N GLU A 286 51.62 55.87 52.37
CA GLU A 286 50.25 55.51 51.96
C GLU A 286 49.82 56.28 50.71
N LYS A 287 50.39 57.47 50.49
CA LYS A 287 50.18 58.31 49.31
C LYS A 287 51.09 57.90 48.13
N GLU A 288 52.22 57.25 48.40
CA GLU A 288 53.12 56.65 47.41
C GLU A 288 52.79 55.15 47.15
N SER A 289 52.46 54.38 48.19
CA SER A 289 51.94 53.01 48.08
C SER A 289 50.43 53.03 47.87
N GLU A 290 50.02 53.55 46.72
CA GLU A 290 48.64 53.45 46.25
C GLU A 290 48.10 52.01 46.44
N PRO A 291 46.95 51.81 47.12
CA PRO A 291 46.19 50.58 46.96
C PRO A 291 45.78 50.41 45.49
N ASP A 292 45.60 51.54 44.77
CA ASP A 292 45.38 51.57 43.33
C ASP A 292 46.53 50.88 42.57
N ARG A 293 47.81 51.22 42.75
CA ARG A 293 48.92 50.54 42.04
C ARG A 293 48.86 49.02 42.14
N ARG A 294 48.47 48.44 43.30
CA ARG A 294 48.29 46.98 43.45
C ARG A 294 46.98 46.45 42.85
N VAL A 295 45.91 47.25 42.81
CA VAL A 295 44.64 46.91 42.13
C VAL A 295 44.80 47.05 40.61
N THR A 296 45.29 48.17 40.12
CA THR A 296 45.71 48.42 38.74
C THR A 296 46.69 47.36 38.24
N LEU A 297 47.71 46.93 39.00
CA LEU A 297 48.57 45.80 38.59
C LEU A 297 47.81 44.46 38.49
N ARG A 298 46.81 44.20 39.34
CA ARG A 298 45.92 43.03 39.18
C ARG A 298 45.00 43.16 37.97
N ASN A 299 44.48 44.35 37.69
CA ASN A 299 43.61 44.63 36.55
C ASN A 299 44.39 44.53 35.23
N VAL A 300 45.61 45.07 35.17
CA VAL A 300 46.55 44.91 34.05
C VAL A 300 46.93 43.44 33.88
N LYS A 301 47.25 42.71 34.96
CA LYS A 301 47.47 41.25 34.87
C LYS A 301 46.24 40.52 34.31
N SER A 302 45.04 40.87 34.75
CA SER A 302 43.79 40.27 34.28
C SER A 302 43.55 40.56 32.78
N SER A 303 43.74 41.81 32.34
CA SER A 303 43.67 42.19 30.93
C SER A 303 44.69 41.43 30.10
N LEU A 304 45.97 41.46 30.48
CA LEU A 304 47.03 40.76 29.77
C LEU A 304 46.79 39.23 29.73
N GLN A 305 46.21 38.65 30.78
CA GLN A 305 45.85 37.23 30.80
C GLN A 305 44.66 36.91 29.88
N ALA A 306 43.67 37.81 29.78
CA ALA A 306 42.59 37.70 28.80
C ALA A 306 43.09 37.95 27.36
N ASP A 307 44.04 38.87 27.16
CA ASP A 307 44.66 39.15 25.87
C ASP A 307 45.55 37.98 25.41
N VAL A 308 46.29 37.34 26.31
CA VAL A 308 46.98 36.06 26.04
C VAL A 308 45.99 34.98 25.62
N GLN A 309 44.83 34.86 26.26
CA GLN A 309 43.78 33.92 25.82
C GLN A 309 43.21 34.26 24.44
N LYS A 310 43.00 35.55 24.12
CA LYS A 310 42.61 35.98 22.75
C LYS A 310 43.68 35.61 21.73
N TYR A 311 44.96 35.88 22.01
CA TYR A 311 46.06 35.54 21.11
C TYR A 311 46.26 34.03 20.95
N GLN A 312 46.08 33.24 22.01
CA GLN A 312 46.08 31.77 21.93
C GLN A 312 44.92 31.23 21.07
N ALA A 313 43.71 31.77 21.24
CA ALA A 313 42.56 31.40 20.40
C ALA A 313 42.75 31.85 18.94
N TYR A 314 43.36 33.01 18.71
CA TYR A 314 43.69 33.50 17.37
C TYR A 314 44.79 32.67 16.69
N LEU A 315 45.83 32.28 17.43
CA LEU A 315 46.88 31.37 16.94
C LEU A 315 46.31 30.00 16.60
N ALA A 316 45.52 29.38 17.49
CA ALA A 316 44.85 28.10 17.19
C ALA A 316 43.91 28.18 15.97
N ASN A 317 43.25 29.32 15.76
CA ASN A 317 42.45 29.58 14.56
C ASN A 317 43.32 29.77 13.30
N LEU A 318 44.49 30.40 13.40
CA LEU A 318 45.46 30.49 12.30
C LEU A 318 46.08 29.12 11.98
N GLU A 319 46.46 28.33 12.98
CA GLU A 319 46.99 26.97 12.83
C GLU A 319 45.96 26.06 12.15
N SER A 320 44.69 26.15 12.56
CA SER A 320 43.56 25.48 11.88
C SER A 320 43.41 25.96 10.42
N HIS A 321 43.50 27.27 10.17
CA HIS A 321 43.41 27.82 8.82
C HIS A 321 44.61 27.42 7.94
N VAL A 322 45.82 27.32 8.49
CA VAL A 322 47.01 26.80 7.81
C VAL A 322 46.80 25.34 7.44
N SER A 323 46.37 24.49 8.39
CA SER A 323 46.07 23.07 8.10
C SER A 323 44.98 22.89 7.02
N ILE A 324 43.98 23.78 6.98
CA ILE A 324 42.95 23.81 5.92
C ILE A 324 43.53 24.28 4.57
N LEU A 325 44.52 25.17 4.56
CA LEU A 325 45.22 25.57 3.34
C LEU A 325 46.16 24.46 2.84
N ASP A 326 46.89 23.80 3.74
CA ASP A 326 47.78 22.68 3.41
C ASP A 326 46.98 21.51 2.81
N GLN A 327 45.83 21.16 3.40
CA GLN A 327 44.94 20.13 2.83
C GLN A 327 44.40 20.50 1.44
N LYS A 328 44.15 21.79 1.19
CA LYS A 328 43.76 22.28 -0.15
C LYS A 328 44.93 22.28 -1.13
N LEU A 329 46.13 22.60 -0.67
CA LEU A 329 47.35 22.56 -1.47
C LEU A 329 47.61 21.12 -1.97
N GLU A 330 47.50 20.14 -1.07
CA GLU A 330 47.66 18.72 -1.42
C GLU A 330 46.59 18.26 -2.43
N SER A 331 45.32 18.57 -2.18
CA SER A 331 44.21 18.27 -3.11
C SER A 331 44.42 18.88 -4.50
N VAL A 332 44.89 20.12 -4.58
CA VAL A 332 45.19 20.79 -5.86
C VAL A 332 46.45 20.22 -6.51
N ASN A 333 47.43 19.78 -5.74
CA ASN A 333 48.60 19.07 -6.26
C ASN A 333 48.21 17.70 -6.86
N ASP A 334 47.33 16.93 -6.20
CA ASP A 334 46.80 15.66 -6.74
C ASP A 334 45.98 15.88 -8.02
N GLU A 335 45.15 16.92 -8.07
CA GLU A 335 44.43 17.35 -9.27
C GLU A 335 45.41 17.72 -10.41
N VAL A 336 46.49 18.46 -10.12
CA VAL A 336 47.53 18.81 -11.10
C VAL A 336 48.26 17.56 -11.61
N GLN A 337 48.72 16.66 -10.74
CA GLN A 337 49.40 15.42 -11.15
C GLN A 337 48.49 14.53 -12.01
N THR A 338 47.20 14.48 -11.68
CA THR A 338 46.19 13.78 -12.49
C THR A 338 46.05 14.41 -13.88
N ALA A 339 45.91 15.74 -13.95
CA ALA A 339 45.81 16.47 -15.21
C ALA A 339 47.10 16.40 -16.06
N GLU A 340 48.29 16.40 -15.45
CA GLU A 340 49.56 16.18 -16.15
C GLU A 340 49.65 14.77 -16.75
N MET A 341 49.17 13.75 -16.03
CA MET A 341 49.09 12.38 -16.53
C MET A 341 48.10 12.27 -17.70
N GLU A 342 46.91 12.86 -17.59
CA GLU A 342 45.94 12.92 -18.69
C GLU A 342 46.54 13.61 -19.92
N VAL A 343 47.17 14.78 -19.75
CA VAL A 343 47.86 15.52 -20.82
C VAL A 343 48.94 14.68 -21.50
N GLU A 344 49.69 13.87 -20.75
CA GLU A 344 50.71 12.99 -21.33
C GLU A 344 50.09 11.80 -22.10
N THR A 345 49.03 11.18 -21.60
CA THR A 345 48.29 10.15 -22.37
C THR A 345 47.70 10.72 -23.66
N MET A 346 47.17 11.96 -23.62
CA MET A 346 46.65 12.64 -24.80
C MET A 346 47.75 13.00 -25.81
N LYS A 347 48.97 13.36 -25.36
CA LYS A 347 50.13 13.52 -26.26
C LYS A 347 50.49 12.20 -26.95
N GLN A 348 50.54 11.10 -26.20
CA GLN A 348 50.87 9.77 -26.73
C GLN A 348 49.83 9.30 -27.76
N GLU A 349 48.54 9.48 -27.48
CA GLU A 349 47.46 9.16 -28.44
C GLU A 349 47.50 10.09 -29.67
N ASN A 350 47.76 11.39 -29.51
CA ASN A 350 47.92 12.32 -30.63
C ASN A 350 49.11 11.94 -31.52
N ALA A 351 50.23 11.51 -30.92
CA ALA A 351 51.38 10.98 -31.64
C ALA A 351 51.06 9.66 -32.38
N ARG A 352 50.30 8.74 -31.75
CA ARG A 352 49.82 7.50 -32.39
C ARG A 352 48.89 7.79 -33.58
N LEU A 353 47.96 8.74 -33.42
CA LEU A 353 47.03 9.16 -34.47
C LEU A 353 47.76 9.84 -35.63
N ARG A 354 48.73 10.72 -35.37
CA ARG A 354 49.61 11.30 -36.40
C ARG A 354 50.37 10.21 -37.16
N HIS A 355 51.02 9.30 -36.45
CA HIS A 355 51.71 8.16 -37.08
C HIS A 355 50.78 7.29 -37.95
N ILE A 356 49.51 7.15 -37.58
CA ILE A 356 48.51 6.47 -38.44
C ILE A 356 48.21 7.32 -39.69
N LEU A 357 47.99 8.63 -39.53
CA LEU A 357 47.67 9.58 -40.60
C LEU A 357 48.82 9.69 -41.62
N ASP A 358 50.06 9.82 -41.14
CA ASP A 358 51.28 9.88 -41.96
C ASP A 358 51.54 8.59 -42.76
N ASN A 359 51.00 7.45 -42.31
CA ASN A 359 51.06 6.15 -42.98
C ASN A 359 49.79 5.80 -43.79
N GLN A 360 48.78 6.69 -43.86
CA GLN A 360 47.60 6.46 -44.69
C GLN A 360 47.91 6.73 -46.17
N LYS A 361 47.55 5.77 -47.04
CA LYS A 361 47.86 5.81 -48.48
C LYS A 361 46.99 6.79 -49.29
N TYR A 362 45.97 7.37 -48.68
CA TYR A 362 44.98 8.24 -49.33
C TYR A 362 44.68 9.43 -48.42
N SER A 363 44.68 10.63 -48.98
CA SER A 363 44.29 11.84 -48.24
C SER A 363 42.78 11.84 -47.96
N ALA A 364 42.32 12.66 -47.00
CA ALA A 364 40.91 12.97 -46.84
C ALA A 364 40.29 13.48 -48.16
N ALA A 365 41.04 14.28 -48.94
CA ALA A 365 40.63 14.75 -50.26
C ALA A 365 40.52 13.62 -51.32
N ASP A 366 41.36 12.58 -51.24
CA ASP A 366 41.21 11.39 -52.10
C ASP A 366 39.97 10.59 -51.71
N ILE A 367 39.70 10.45 -50.40
CA ILE A 367 38.50 9.77 -49.89
C ILE A 367 37.24 10.53 -50.28
N GLU A 368 37.24 11.87 -50.26
CA GLU A 368 36.14 12.69 -50.77
C GLU A 368 35.96 12.52 -52.29
N ARG A 369 37.05 12.53 -53.07
CA ARG A 369 36.99 12.31 -54.52
C ARG A 369 36.46 10.93 -54.87
N ILE A 370 36.95 9.87 -54.22
CA ILE A 370 36.48 8.48 -54.37
C ILE A 370 35.00 8.36 -53.98
N ASN A 371 34.55 9.04 -52.92
CA ASN A 371 33.13 9.06 -52.56
C ASN A 371 32.27 9.83 -53.59
N HIS A 372 32.80 10.88 -54.21
CA HIS A 372 32.13 11.61 -55.30
C HIS A 372 32.00 10.72 -56.54
N GLU A 373 33.12 10.18 -57.04
CA GLU A 373 33.18 9.22 -58.16
C GLU A 373 32.21 8.04 -57.95
N ARG A 374 32.21 7.45 -56.74
CA ARG A 374 31.27 6.39 -56.34
C ARG A 374 29.81 6.84 -56.38
N ASN A 375 29.51 8.06 -55.95
CA ASN A 375 28.15 8.60 -55.95
C ASN A 375 27.66 8.89 -57.38
N GLU A 376 28.51 9.38 -58.28
CA GLU A 376 28.19 9.55 -59.70
C GLU A 376 27.98 8.21 -60.41
N LEU A 377 28.85 7.22 -60.14
CA LEU A 377 28.68 5.85 -60.64
C LEU A 377 27.37 5.22 -60.12
N GLN A 378 27.02 5.40 -58.84
CA GLN A 378 25.75 4.90 -58.29
C GLN A 378 24.53 5.60 -58.91
N GLN A 379 24.61 6.91 -59.19
CA GLN A 379 23.55 7.61 -59.92
C GLN A 379 23.43 7.11 -61.37
N THR A 380 24.56 6.83 -62.02
CA THR A 380 24.61 6.28 -63.38
C THR A 380 24.01 4.88 -63.44
N ILE A 381 24.35 4.00 -62.49
CA ILE A 381 23.72 2.69 -62.32
C ILE A 381 22.21 2.85 -62.10
N ASN A 382 21.79 3.68 -61.15
CA ASN A 382 20.37 3.91 -60.85
C ASN A 382 19.57 4.50 -62.04
N LYS A 383 20.23 5.20 -62.96
CA LYS A 383 19.66 5.66 -64.23
C LYS A 383 19.54 4.51 -65.22
N LEU A 384 20.64 3.80 -65.49
CA LEU A 384 20.67 2.68 -66.43
C LEU A 384 19.73 1.54 -66.03
N THR A 385 19.58 1.24 -64.73
CA THR A 385 18.60 0.27 -64.24
C THR A 385 17.17 0.69 -64.55
N LYS A 386 16.82 1.98 -64.43
CA LYS A 386 15.48 2.48 -64.79
C LYS A 386 15.23 2.52 -66.29
N GLU A 387 16.27 2.79 -67.07
CA GLU A 387 16.20 2.72 -68.53
C GLU A 387 16.02 1.26 -68.98
N LEU A 388 16.70 0.30 -68.33
CA LEU A 388 16.48 -1.13 -68.52
C LEU A 388 15.07 -1.59 -68.10
N GLU A 389 14.60 -1.24 -66.89
CA GLU A 389 13.24 -1.53 -66.41
C GLU A 389 12.17 -0.99 -67.38
N ALA A 390 12.41 0.18 -67.99
CA ALA A 390 11.52 0.77 -68.98
C ALA A 390 11.52 0.00 -70.30
N GLU A 391 12.68 -0.38 -70.83
CA GLU A 391 12.80 -1.17 -72.07
C GLU A 391 12.30 -2.61 -71.89
N GLU A 392 12.53 -3.25 -70.74
CA GLU A 392 11.94 -4.56 -70.37
C GLU A 392 10.41 -4.47 -70.33
N HIS A 393 9.86 -3.38 -69.77
CA HIS A 393 8.42 -3.15 -69.77
C HIS A 393 7.88 -2.86 -71.19
N GLN A 394 8.62 -2.18 -72.07
CA GLN A 394 8.23 -2.02 -73.47
C GLN A 394 8.26 -3.36 -74.22
N LEU A 395 9.33 -4.14 -74.07
CA LEU A 395 9.48 -5.47 -74.65
C LEU A 395 8.30 -6.36 -74.23
N TRP A 396 7.98 -6.43 -72.94
CA TRP A 396 6.83 -7.20 -72.44
C TRP A 396 5.49 -6.73 -73.03
N ASN A 397 5.32 -5.42 -73.25
CA ASN A 397 4.12 -4.89 -73.91
C ASN A 397 4.04 -5.27 -75.41
N GLU A 398 5.17 -5.30 -76.12
CA GLU A 398 5.23 -5.77 -77.52
C GLU A 398 5.08 -7.29 -77.62
N GLU A 399 5.66 -8.07 -76.71
CA GLU A 399 5.42 -9.52 -76.59
C GLU A 399 3.94 -9.82 -76.35
N LEU A 400 3.28 -9.06 -75.47
CA LEU A 400 1.84 -9.20 -75.19
C LEU A 400 0.97 -8.80 -76.39
N LYS A 401 1.36 -7.76 -77.17
CA LYS A 401 0.70 -7.40 -78.44
C LYS A 401 0.90 -8.51 -79.48
N TYR A 402 2.12 -9.01 -79.62
CA TYR A 402 2.47 -10.09 -80.54
C TYR A 402 1.71 -11.38 -80.22
N ALA A 403 1.64 -11.78 -78.95
CA ALA A 403 0.86 -12.94 -78.50
C ALA A 403 -0.63 -12.81 -78.84
N ARG A 404 -1.25 -11.66 -78.54
CA ARG A 404 -2.66 -11.38 -78.89
C ARG A 404 -2.91 -11.39 -80.40
N ASN A 405 -2.01 -10.79 -81.18
CA ASN A 405 -2.12 -10.77 -82.63
C ASN A 405 -1.95 -12.18 -83.23
N LYS A 406 -1.03 -12.98 -82.67
CA LYS A 406 -0.85 -14.39 -83.04
C LYS A 406 -2.10 -15.22 -82.74
N GLU A 407 -2.65 -15.11 -81.52
CA GLU A 407 -3.89 -15.80 -81.12
C GLU A 407 -5.07 -15.43 -82.03
N ALA A 408 -5.23 -14.14 -82.37
CA ALA A 408 -6.25 -13.68 -83.30
C ALA A 408 -6.08 -14.24 -84.72
N ILE A 409 -4.84 -14.35 -85.21
CA ILE A 409 -4.52 -14.97 -86.50
C ILE A 409 -4.80 -16.48 -86.45
N GLU A 410 -4.38 -17.18 -85.40
CA GLU A 410 -4.63 -18.63 -85.22
C GLU A 410 -6.11 -18.95 -85.12
N MET A 411 -6.92 -18.10 -84.47
CA MET A 411 -8.38 -18.21 -84.44
C MET A 411 -8.99 -18.04 -85.85
N GLN A 412 -8.59 -17.01 -86.60
CA GLN A 412 -9.06 -16.81 -87.98
C GLN A 412 -8.61 -17.93 -88.93
N LEU A 413 -7.40 -18.47 -88.73
CA LEU A 413 -6.87 -19.63 -89.45
C LEU A 413 -7.73 -20.87 -89.19
N ALA A 414 -8.08 -21.13 -87.93
CA ALA A 414 -8.92 -22.25 -87.53
C ALA A 414 -10.34 -22.15 -88.09
N GLU A 415 -10.93 -20.94 -88.13
CA GLU A 415 -12.20 -20.69 -88.82
C GLU A 415 -12.10 -20.93 -90.33
N TYR A 416 -11.06 -20.41 -90.98
CA TYR A 416 -10.81 -20.64 -92.41
C TYR A 416 -10.68 -22.13 -92.73
N HIS A 417 -9.83 -22.87 -92.00
CA HIS A 417 -9.69 -24.32 -92.20
C HIS A 417 -11.00 -25.09 -91.92
N LYS A 418 -11.80 -24.66 -90.93
CA LYS A 418 -13.11 -25.25 -90.63
C LYS A 418 -14.09 -25.06 -91.80
N LEU A 419 -14.10 -23.89 -92.44
CA LEU A 419 -14.87 -23.65 -93.66
C LEU A 419 -14.33 -24.47 -94.85
N ALA A 420 -13.01 -24.46 -95.08
CA ALA A 420 -12.39 -25.17 -96.19
C ALA A 420 -12.58 -26.71 -96.11
N ARG A 421 -12.51 -27.30 -94.90
CA ARG A 421 -12.89 -28.71 -94.69
C ARG A 421 -14.38 -28.96 -94.96
N LYS A 422 -15.28 -28.07 -94.50
CA LYS A 422 -16.73 -28.16 -94.80
C LYS A 422 -17.03 -28.11 -96.31
N LEU A 423 -16.24 -27.35 -97.06
CA LEU A 423 -16.33 -27.20 -98.52
C LEU A 423 -15.59 -28.31 -99.31
N LYS A 424 -14.99 -29.31 -98.64
CA LYS A 424 -14.16 -30.36 -99.26
C LYS A 424 -12.97 -29.80 -100.09
N LEU A 425 -12.32 -28.75 -99.59
CA LEU A 425 -11.13 -28.14 -100.19
C LEU A 425 -9.81 -28.55 -99.50
N ILE A 426 -9.86 -29.02 -98.25
CA ILE A 426 -8.72 -29.54 -97.50
C ILE A 426 -9.08 -30.95 -97.01
N PRO A 427 -8.22 -31.98 -97.16
CA PRO A 427 -6.86 -31.95 -97.76
C PRO A 427 -6.85 -31.84 -99.29
N VAL A 428 -5.65 -31.81 -99.89
CA VAL A 428 -5.38 -31.74 -101.35
C VAL A 428 -5.98 -32.91 -102.17
N SER A 429 -6.43 -33.98 -101.50
CA SER A 429 -7.15 -35.11 -102.10
C SER A 429 -8.67 -35.01 -101.99
N ALA A 430 -9.20 -33.91 -101.45
CA ALA A 430 -10.64 -33.71 -101.28
C ALA A 430 -11.33 -33.32 -102.60
N GLU A 431 -12.57 -33.77 -102.74
CA GLU A 431 -13.38 -33.76 -103.97
C GLU A 431 -13.40 -32.42 -104.73
N ASN A 432 -13.49 -31.29 -104.02
CA ASN A 432 -13.58 -29.96 -104.63
C ASN A 432 -12.22 -29.25 -104.75
N SER A 433 -11.14 -29.83 -104.24
CA SER A 433 -9.81 -29.18 -104.22
C SER A 433 -9.13 -29.09 -105.59
N LYS A 434 -9.57 -29.92 -106.56
CA LYS A 434 -8.94 -30.09 -107.89
C LYS A 434 -7.42 -30.33 -107.86
N GLY A 435 -6.88 -30.84 -106.75
CA GLY A 435 -5.45 -31.07 -106.54
C GLY A 435 -4.64 -29.84 -106.09
N HIS A 436 -5.31 -28.73 -105.77
CA HIS A 436 -4.67 -27.54 -105.20
C HIS A 436 -4.61 -27.61 -103.66
N ASP A 437 -3.50 -27.12 -103.10
CA ASP A 437 -3.31 -27.04 -101.65
C ASP A 437 -3.89 -25.74 -101.09
N PHE A 438 -4.98 -25.89 -100.32
CA PHE A 438 -5.67 -24.81 -99.63
C PHE A 438 -5.27 -24.67 -98.15
N GLU A 439 -4.30 -25.43 -97.62
CA GLU A 439 -3.91 -25.35 -96.22
C GLU A 439 -2.91 -24.22 -95.94
N ILE A 440 -3.40 -23.12 -95.33
CA ILE A 440 -2.53 -22.07 -94.80
C ILE A 440 -1.83 -22.58 -93.54
N GLN A 441 -0.49 -22.52 -93.53
CA GLN A 441 0.33 -22.82 -92.36
C GLN A 441 0.99 -21.53 -91.87
N PHE A 442 0.48 -20.96 -90.77
CA PHE A 442 1.00 -19.70 -90.24
C PHE A 442 2.33 -19.91 -89.50
N ASN A 443 3.42 -19.37 -90.06
CA ASN A 443 4.71 -19.26 -89.40
C ASN A 443 5.15 -17.78 -89.36
N PRO A 444 5.24 -17.14 -88.18
CA PRO A 444 5.69 -15.75 -88.04
C PRO A 444 7.07 -15.48 -88.66
N GLU A 445 8.00 -16.42 -88.53
CA GLU A 445 9.40 -16.28 -88.98
C GLU A 445 9.54 -16.26 -90.51
N SER A 446 8.51 -16.68 -91.26
CA SER A 446 8.57 -16.77 -92.74
C SER A 446 8.42 -15.41 -93.45
N GLY A 447 8.14 -14.33 -92.72
CA GLY A 447 8.06 -12.96 -93.24
C GLY A 447 6.96 -12.71 -94.29
N PRO A 448 6.92 -11.50 -94.89
CA PRO A 448 5.84 -11.11 -95.81
C PRO A 448 5.68 -12.00 -97.07
N ASN A 449 6.73 -12.70 -97.46
CA ASN A 449 6.74 -13.56 -98.65
C ASN A 449 5.80 -14.76 -98.51
N CYS A 450 5.52 -15.25 -97.28
CA CYS A 450 4.54 -16.33 -97.10
C CYS A 450 3.12 -15.87 -97.47
N LEU A 451 2.76 -14.61 -97.17
CA LEU A 451 1.45 -14.04 -97.50
C LEU A 451 1.27 -13.87 -99.02
N VAL A 452 2.34 -13.52 -99.75
CA VAL A 452 2.34 -13.46 -101.22
C VAL A 452 2.19 -14.87 -101.82
N LYS A 453 2.88 -15.87 -101.24
CA LYS A 453 2.70 -17.29 -101.63
C LYS A 453 1.26 -17.72 -101.43
N TYR A 454 0.68 -17.58 -100.23
CA TYR A 454 -0.72 -17.98 -99.97
C TYR A 454 -1.72 -17.22 -100.83
N ARG A 455 -1.54 -15.90 -101.03
CA ARG A 455 -2.40 -15.12 -101.93
C ARG A 455 -2.39 -15.64 -103.37
N THR A 456 -1.28 -16.20 -103.83
CA THR A 456 -1.16 -16.77 -105.18
C THR A 456 -1.68 -18.21 -105.22
N GLN A 457 -1.23 -19.04 -104.27
CA GLN A 457 -1.55 -20.47 -104.13
C GLN A 457 -3.05 -20.71 -103.89
N ILE A 458 -3.71 -19.84 -103.13
CA ILE A 458 -5.12 -20.02 -102.72
C ILE A 458 -6.06 -19.16 -103.54
N LYS A 459 -5.80 -17.85 -103.68
CA LYS A 459 -6.81 -16.95 -104.27
C LYS A 459 -7.01 -17.22 -105.77
N ALA A 460 -5.97 -17.55 -106.53
CA ALA A 460 -6.15 -17.82 -107.96
C ALA A 460 -6.97 -19.11 -108.20
N PRO A 461 -6.60 -20.30 -107.66
CA PRO A 461 -7.42 -21.50 -107.82
C PRO A 461 -8.82 -21.40 -107.18
N LEU A 462 -8.97 -20.68 -106.06
CA LEU A 462 -10.28 -20.49 -105.45
C LEU A 462 -11.19 -19.59 -106.31
N MET A 463 -10.65 -18.54 -106.93
CA MET A 463 -11.40 -17.73 -107.91
C MET A 463 -11.72 -18.51 -109.18
N GLU A 464 -10.83 -19.41 -109.62
CA GLU A 464 -11.07 -20.29 -110.76
C GLU A 464 -12.23 -21.26 -110.46
N ILE A 465 -12.19 -21.96 -109.31
CA ILE A 465 -13.30 -22.82 -108.83
C ILE A 465 -14.61 -22.03 -108.66
N ILE A 466 -14.55 -20.79 -108.15
CA ILE A 466 -15.75 -19.92 -108.05
C ILE A 466 -16.29 -19.60 -109.45
N ASN A 467 -15.45 -19.14 -110.38
CA ASN A 467 -15.88 -18.82 -111.75
C ASN A 467 -16.43 -20.05 -112.48
N GLU A 468 -15.79 -21.22 -112.36
CA GLU A 468 -16.26 -22.48 -112.93
C GLU A 468 -17.61 -22.90 -112.33
N THR A 469 -17.78 -22.82 -111.00
CA THR A 469 -19.05 -23.17 -110.36
C THR A 469 -20.16 -22.14 -110.64
N GLU A 470 -19.85 -20.85 -110.77
CA GLU A 470 -20.80 -19.84 -111.24
C GLU A 470 -21.19 -20.08 -112.71
N GLU A 471 -20.26 -20.50 -113.57
CA GLU A 471 -20.55 -20.85 -114.96
C GLU A 471 -21.35 -22.18 -115.06
N GLU A 472 -21.06 -23.18 -114.23
CA GLU A 472 -21.85 -24.42 -114.12
C GLU A 472 -23.26 -24.14 -113.58
N ILE A 473 -23.40 -23.32 -112.54
CA ILE A 473 -24.69 -22.85 -112.03
C ILE A 473 -25.45 -22.07 -113.11
N SER A 474 -24.77 -21.23 -113.89
CA SER A 474 -25.37 -20.50 -115.01
C SER A 474 -25.84 -21.46 -116.12
N LYS A 475 -25.00 -22.42 -116.52
CA LYS A 475 -25.34 -23.48 -117.48
C LYS A 475 -26.50 -24.35 -116.99
N ALA A 476 -26.52 -24.72 -115.71
CA ALA A 476 -27.58 -25.50 -115.09
C ALA A 476 -28.89 -24.70 -114.98
N THR A 477 -28.82 -23.41 -114.65
CA THR A 477 -29.98 -22.50 -114.60
C THR A 477 -30.55 -22.27 -115.98
N GLN A 478 -29.72 -22.04 -117.01
CA GLN A 478 -30.18 -21.91 -118.38
C GLN A 478 -30.81 -23.22 -118.90
N ARG A 479 -30.22 -24.38 -118.58
CA ARG A 479 -30.82 -25.70 -118.86
C ARG A 479 -32.17 -25.85 -118.15
N LYS A 480 -32.26 -25.49 -116.87
CA LYS A 480 -33.50 -25.50 -116.08
C LYS A 480 -34.58 -24.67 -116.75
N ILE A 481 -34.28 -23.42 -117.13
CA ILE A 481 -35.21 -22.53 -117.85
C ILE A 481 -35.69 -23.21 -119.15
N THR A 482 -34.78 -23.71 -120.00
CA THR A 482 -35.19 -24.39 -121.24
C THR A 482 -35.98 -25.69 -121.02
N LEU A 483 -35.77 -26.37 -119.88
CA LEU A 483 -36.54 -27.55 -119.49
C LEU A 483 -37.92 -27.17 -118.93
N GLU A 484 -38.04 -26.05 -118.23
CA GLU A 484 -39.31 -25.50 -117.77
C GLU A 484 -40.13 -24.96 -118.95
N ASP A 485 -39.52 -24.24 -119.89
CA ASP A 485 -40.15 -23.78 -121.14
C ASP A 485 -40.68 -24.95 -121.98
N THR A 486 -39.88 -26.02 -122.14
CA THR A 486 -40.31 -27.21 -122.90
C THR A 486 -41.32 -28.07 -122.14
N LEU A 487 -41.23 -28.15 -120.81
CA LEU A 487 -42.25 -28.81 -119.99
C LEU A 487 -43.58 -28.06 -120.04
N GLU A 488 -43.57 -26.72 -120.08
CA GLU A 488 -44.80 -25.93 -120.23
C GLU A 488 -45.40 -26.06 -121.64
N GLN A 489 -44.58 -26.05 -122.70
CA GLN A 489 -45.06 -26.39 -124.05
C GLN A 489 -45.67 -27.79 -124.12
N VAL A 490 -45.04 -28.79 -123.50
CA VAL A 490 -45.56 -30.16 -123.43
C VAL A 490 -46.84 -30.23 -122.57
N ASN A 491 -46.96 -29.46 -121.49
CA ASN A 491 -48.20 -29.35 -120.70
C ASN A 491 -49.35 -28.77 -121.54
N VAL A 492 -49.12 -27.68 -122.28
CA VAL A 492 -50.14 -27.09 -123.17
C VAL A 492 -50.56 -28.10 -124.24
N MET A 493 -49.61 -28.79 -124.87
CA MET A 493 -49.91 -29.87 -125.82
C MET A 493 -50.64 -31.05 -125.17
N LEU A 494 -50.32 -31.40 -123.92
CA LEU A 494 -50.96 -32.46 -123.16
C LEU A 494 -52.42 -32.09 -122.84
N GLU A 495 -52.70 -30.87 -122.43
CA GLU A 495 -54.08 -30.41 -122.17
C GLU A 495 -54.92 -30.34 -123.45
N ASP A 496 -54.37 -29.89 -124.58
CA ASP A 496 -55.08 -29.94 -125.86
C ASP A 496 -55.29 -31.37 -126.37
N LYS A 497 -54.36 -32.30 -126.09
CA LYS A 497 -54.58 -33.73 -126.35
C LYS A 497 -55.56 -34.37 -125.37
N LYS A 498 -55.60 -33.99 -124.09
CA LYS A 498 -56.64 -34.41 -123.13
C LYS A 498 -58.03 -33.93 -123.57
N ARG A 499 -58.16 -32.66 -124.01
CA ARG A 499 -59.40 -32.12 -124.59
C ARG A 499 -59.82 -32.93 -125.82
N SER A 500 -58.87 -33.21 -126.73
CA SER A 500 -59.12 -34.03 -127.92
C SER A 500 -59.58 -35.45 -127.57
N VAL A 501 -58.91 -36.10 -126.61
CA VAL A 501 -59.27 -37.45 -126.14
C VAL A 501 -60.64 -37.44 -125.46
N LYS A 502 -60.94 -36.44 -124.61
CA LYS A 502 -62.22 -36.34 -123.91
C LYS A 502 -63.40 -36.18 -124.88
N MET A 503 -63.23 -35.36 -125.93
CA MET A 503 -64.20 -35.27 -127.02
C MET A 503 -64.41 -36.62 -127.73
N LEU A 504 -63.32 -37.35 -128.01
CA LEU A 504 -63.39 -38.66 -128.67
C LEU A 504 -63.96 -39.77 -127.77
N THR A 505 -63.74 -39.74 -126.46
CA THR A 505 -64.38 -40.68 -125.53
C THR A 505 -65.87 -40.37 -125.38
N GLU A 506 -66.26 -39.09 -125.28
CA GLU A 506 -67.68 -38.70 -125.28
C GLU A 506 -68.37 -39.05 -126.60
N GLU A 507 -67.66 -39.10 -127.73
CA GLU A 507 -68.20 -39.58 -129.00
C GLU A 507 -68.32 -41.12 -129.04
N ALA A 508 -67.33 -41.83 -128.49
CA ALA A 508 -67.33 -43.28 -128.39
C ALA A 508 -68.39 -43.82 -127.42
N GLU A 509 -68.61 -43.17 -126.27
CA GLU A 509 -69.66 -43.54 -125.30
C GLU A 509 -71.06 -43.43 -125.93
N LYS A 510 -71.34 -42.35 -126.68
CA LYS A 510 -72.60 -42.21 -127.44
C LYS A 510 -72.78 -43.31 -128.50
N LEU A 511 -71.69 -43.79 -129.09
CA LEU A 511 -71.72 -44.89 -130.07
C LEU A 511 -71.92 -46.25 -129.40
N ASP A 512 -71.31 -46.50 -128.23
CA ASP A 512 -71.51 -47.73 -127.47
C ASP A 512 -72.93 -47.80 -126.89
N ASP A 513 -73.46 -46.72 -126.30
CA ASP A 513 -74.87 -46.63 -125.87
C ASP A 513 -75.85 -46.99 -127.00
N LEU A 514 -75.61 -46.47 -128.21
CA LEU A 514 -76.43 -46.78 -129.39
C LEU A 514 -76.29 -48.26 -129.81
N TYR A 515 -75.09 -48.83 -129.68
CA TYR A 515 -74.81 -50.22 -130.01
C TYR A 515 -75.43 -51.20 -128.98
N GLN A 516 -75.33 -50.88 -127.69
CA GLN A 516 -76.00 -51.58 -126.58
C GLN A 516 -77.52 -51.56 -126.73
N GLN A 517 -78.10 -50.41 -127.14
CA GLN A 517 -79.53 -50.31 -127.40
C GLN A 517 -79.95 -51.23 -128.57
N LYS A 518 -79.15 -51.31 -129.64
CA LYS A 518 -79.43 -52.21 -130.77
C LYS A 518 -79.18 -53.69 -130.47
N LEU A 519 -78.22 -54.02 -129.61
CA LEU A 519 -78.03 -55.38 -129.12
C LEU A 519 -79.27 -55.87 -128.36
N LYS A 520 -79.84 -55.05 -127.46
CA LYS A 520 -81.05 -55.42 -126.72
C LYS A 520 -82.28 -55.64 -127.60
N GLU A 521 -82.51 -54.78 -128.60
CA GLU A 521 -83.57 -55.01 -129.59
C GLU A 521 -83.41 -56.37 -130.30
N ILE A 522 -82.18 -56.78 -130.61
CA ILE A 522 -81.89 -58.06 -131.24
C ILE A 522 -82.07 -59.24 -130.26
N GLU A 523 -81.59 -59.14 -129.01
CA GLU A 523 -81.77 -60.18 -128.00
C GLU A 523 -83.26 -60.42 -127.66
N GLU A 524 -84.06 -59.35 -127.57
CA GLU A 524 -85.51 -59.46 -127.33
C GLU A 524 -86.24 -60.14 -128.50
N GLU A 525 -85.84 -59.89 -129.75
CA GLU A 525 -86.42 -60.52 -130.94
C GLU A 525 -85.93 -61.98 -131.13
N GLU A 526 -84.66 -62.29 -130.83
CA GLU A 526 -84.13 -63.66 -130.85
C GLU A 526 -84.77 -64.54 -129.77
N GLN A 527 -84.89 -64.06 -128.52
CA GLN A 527 -85.53 -64.82 -127.43
C GLN A 527 -86.99 -65.15 -127.73
N LYS A 528 -87.70 -64.23 -128.39
CA LYS A 528 -89.09 -64.37 -128.85
C LYS A 528 -89.20 -65.42 -129.96
N CYS A 529 -88.30 -65.42 -130.95
CA CYS A 529 -88.22 -66.45 -131.97
C CYS A 529 -87.85 -67.84 -131.39
N ALA A 530 -86.92 -67.89 -130.43
CA ALA A 530 -86.52 -69.12 -129.74
C ALA A 530 -87.69 -69.77 -128.97
N ASN A 531 -88.50 -68.97 -128.28
CA ASN A 531 -89.70 -69.43 -127.57
C ASN A 531 -90.72 -70.08 -128.52
N GLU A 532 -90.98 -69.46 -129.68
CA GLU A 532 -91.87 -70.02 -130.71
C GLU A 532 -91.32 -71.35 -131.26
N LEU A 533 -90.03 -71.40 -131.58
CA LEU A 533 -89.35 -72.59 -132.09
C LEU A 533 -89.38 -73.75 -131.08
N GLU A 534 -89.22 -73.48 -129.78
CA GLU A 534 -89.33 -74.52 -128.76
C GLU A 534 -90.76 -75.07 -128.61
N SER A 535 -91.78 -74.21 -128.74
CA SER A 535 -93.18 -74.64 -128.71
C SER A 535 -93.53 -75.58 -129.87
N LEU A 536 -93.07 -75.25 -131.08
CA LEU A 536 -93.20 -76.09 -132.28
C LEU A 536 -92.45 -77.42 -132.13
N LYS A 537 -91.25 -77.39 -131.54
CA LYS A 537 -90.42 -78.58 -131.30
C LYS A 537 -91.06 -79.55 -130.29
N LYS A 538 -91.64 -79.02 -129.21
CA LYS A 538 -92.44 -79.80 -128.25
C LYS A 538 -93.69 -80.40 -128.89
N HIS A 539 -94.40 -79.65 -129.74
CA HIS A 539 -95.57 -80.17 -130.45
C HIS A 539 -95.21 -81.31 -131.43
N LYS A 540 -94.08 -81.18 -132.14
CA LYS A 540 -93.54 -82.27 -133.00
C LYS A 540 -93.22 -83.53 -132.19
N GLN A 541 -92.53 -83.40 -131.05
CA GLN A 541 -92.18 -84.56 -130.21
C GLN A 541 -93.41 -85.31 -129.69
N LEU A 542 -94.50 -84.59 -129.35
CA LEU A 542 -95.75 -85.20 -128.87
C LEU A 542 -96.46 -86.02 -129.97
N LEU A 543 -96.39 -85.56 -131.23
CA LEU A 543 -96.89 -86.30 -132.39
C LEU A 543 -96.02 -87.52 -132.70
N GLU A 544 -94.69 -87.39 -132.61
CA GLU A 544 -93.76 -88.50 -132.84
C GLU A 544 -93.93 -89.59 -131.77
N SER A 545 -94.06 -89.25 -130.49
CA SER A 545 -94.28 -90.25 -129.42
C SER A 545 -95.59 -91.04 -129.62
N GLY A 546 -96.70 -90.35 -129.91
CA GLY A 546 -98.00 -91.01 -130.12
C GLY A 546 -98.02 -91.98 -131.31
N VAL A 547 -97.26 -91.67 -132.38
CA VAL A 547 -97.11 -92.57 -133.54
C VAL A 547 -96.26 -93.81 -133.19
N TYR A 548 -95.17 -93.64 -132.44
CA TYR A 548 -94.33 -94.78 -132.01
C TYR A 548 -95.04 -95.69 -131.00
N GLU A 549 -95.83 -95.11 -130.09
CA GLU A 549 -96.55 -95.85 -129.04
C GLU A 549 -97.65 -96.73 -129.65
N GLY A 550 -98.52 -96.18 -130.51
CA GLY A 550 -99.54 -96.96 -131.21
C GLY A 550 -98.98 -97.98 -132.21
N LEU A 551 -97.81 -97.71 -132.81
CA LEU A 551 -97.11 -98.71 -133.65
C LEU A 551 -96.61 -99.89 -132.79
N SER A 552 -96.10 -99.60 -131.59
CA SER A 552 -95.64 -100.61 -130.62
C SER A 552 -96.77 -101.53 -130.18
N GLU A 553 -97.92 -100.97 -129.78
CA GLU A 553 -99.12 -101.72 -129.42
C GLU A 553 -99.55 -102.69 -130.52
N ALA A 554 -99.69 -102.19 -131.76
CA ALA A 554 -100.07 -103.02 -132.91
C ALA A 554 -99.07 -104.16 -133.20
N THR A 555 -97.76 -103.95 -132.98
CA THR A 555 -96.76 -105.03 -133.12
C THR A 555 -96.77 -106.05 -131.99
N ASN A 556 -97.23 -105.67 -130.79
CA ASN A 556 -97.37 -106.57 -129.64
C ASN A 556 -98.62 -107.46 -129.79
N GLU A 557 -99.76 -106.90 -130.20
CA GLU A 557 -100.97 -107.69 -130.50
C GLU A 557 -100.70 -108.75 -131.58
N LEU A 558 -99.95 -108.39 -132.63
CA LEU A 558 -99.53 -109.33 -133.68
C LEU A 558 -98.68 -110.49 -133.14
N HIS A 559 -97.78 -110.21 -132.19
CA HIS A 559 -96.95 -111.22 -131.53
C HIS A 559 -97.78 -112.18 -130.67
N ASP A 560 -98.73 -111.68 -129.89
CA ASP A 560 -99.59 -112.55 -129.07
C ASP A 560 -100.55 -113.39 -129.92
N LEU A 561 -101.06 -112.89 -131.05
CA LEU A 561 -101.79 -113.71 -132.02
C LEU A 561 -100.92 -114.85 -132.59
N GLN A 562 -99.67 -114.55 -132.99
CA GLN A 562 -98.72 -115.60 -133.43
C GLN A 562 -98.45 -116.63 -132.33
N ARG A 563 -98.28 -116.18 -131.08
CA ARG A 563 -98.02 -117.05 -129.93
C ARG A 563 -99.19 -117.98 -129.63
N GLN A 564 -100.42 -117.47 -129.68
CA GLN A 564 -101.63 -118.29 -129.49
C GLN A 564 -101.78 -119.33 -130.62
N TYR A 565 -101.53 -118.95 -131.87
CA TYR A 565 -101.53 -119.88 -133.01
C TYR A 565 -100.51 -121.02 -132.83
N GLN A 566 -99.29 -120.70 -132.40
CA GLN A 566 -98.23 -121.69 -132.14
C GLN A 566 -98.64 -122.74 -131.09
N VAL A 567 -99.31 -122.30 -130.00
CA VAL A 567 -99.78 -123.17 -128.92
C VAL A 567 -100.90 -124.10 -129.40
N VAL A 568 -101.88 -123.58 -130.13
CA VAL A 568 -102.99 -124.39 -130.70
C VAL A 568 -102.48 -125.44 -131.69
N LEU A 569 -101.43 -125.12 -132.46
CA LEU A 569 -100.81 -126.08 -133.37
C LEU A 569 -100.21 -127.28 -132.60
N GLN A 570 -99.49 -127.01 -131.51
CA GLN A 570 -98.84 -128.03 -130.68
C GLN A 570 -99.85 -128.92 -129.95
N THR A 571 -100.88 -128.36 -129.31
CA THR A 571 -101.90 -129.16 -128.61
C THR A 571 -102.64 -130.09 -129.58
N THR A 572 -102.97 -129.60 -130.78
CA THR A 572 -103.63 -130.40 -131.83
C THR A 572 -102.78 -131.58 -132.30
N THR A 573 -101.45 -131.43 -132.39
CA THR A 573 -100.55 -132.56 -132.68
C THR A 573 -100.44 -133.55 -131.52
N GLU A 574 -100.44 -133.05 -130.28
CA GLU A 574 -100.26 -133.88 -129.09
C GLU A 574 -101.48 -134.75 -128.80
N GLU A 575 -102.69 -134.25 -129.07
CA GLU A 575 -103.92 -135.05 -128.98
C GLU A 575 -104.01 -136.14 -130.05
N LYS A 576 -103.62 -135.85 -131.30
CA LYS A 576 -103.52 -136.89 -132.35
C LYS A 576 -102.57 -138.01 -131.95
N ARG A 577 -101.45 -137.67 -131.30
CA ARG A 577 -100.49 -138.65 -130.74
C ARG A 577 -101.11 -139.49 -129.62
N LYS A 578 -101.86 -138.88 -128.69
CA LYS A 578 -102.60 -139.58 -127.62
C LYS A 578 -103.68 -140.52 -128.17
N ILE A 579 -104.41 -140.11 -129.20
CA ILE A 579 -105.45 -140.92 -129.85
C ILE A 579 -104.83 -142.19 -130.47
N GLY A 580 -103.72 -142.06 -131.20
CA GLY A 580 -102.98 -143.21 -131.73
C GLY A 580 -102.48 -144.15 -130.63
N ALA A 581 -101.83 -143.61 -129.60
CA ALA A 581 -101.29 -144.40 -128.49
C ALA A 581 -102.38 -145.14 -127.69
N ASN A 582 -103.53 -144.52 -127.45
CA ASN A 582 -104.65 -145.18 -126.78
C ASN A 582 -105.31 -146.26 -127.65
N LEU A 583 -105.34 -146.11 -128.98
CA LEU A 583 -105.86 -147.15 -129.88
C LEU A 583 -104.97 -148.39 -129.85
N SER A 584 -103.65 -148.23 -129.95
CA SER A 584 -102.68 -149.32 -129.77
C SER A 584 -102.81 -149.97 -128.39
N ARG A 585 -102.83 -149.15 -127.32
CA ARG A 585 -102.95 -149.65 -125.95
C ARG A 585 -104.28 -150.37 -125.71
N LEU A 586 -105.39 -149.98 -126.36
CA LEU A 586 -106.66 -150.69 -126.19
C LEU A 586 -106.63 -152.05 -126.88
N ILE A 587 -106.05 -152.15 -128.09
CA ILE A 587 -105.83 -153.44 -128.77
C ILE A 587 -104.94 -154.35 -127.89
N GLU A 588 -103.89 -153.78 -127.31
CA GLU A 588 -102.97 -154.49 -126.41
C GLU A 588 -103.59 -154.80 -125.03
N THR A 589 -104.53 -153.99 -124.54
CA THR A 589 -105.30 -154.27 -123.31
C THR A 589 -106.34 -155.34 -123.54
N VAL A 590 -106.98 -155.39 -124.73
CA VAL A 590 -107.82 -156.51 -125.13
C VAL A 590 -106.99 -157.80 -125.19
N ALA A 591 -105.78 -157.77 -125.77
CA ALA A 591 -104.88 -158.92 -125.78
C ALA A 591 -104.39 -159.32 -124.36
N THR A 592 -103.98 -158.36 -123.53
CA THR A 592 -103.36 -158.63 -122.22
C THR A 592 -104.36 -158.84 -121.10
N HIS A 593 -105.56 -158.25 -121.12
CA HIS A 593 -106.61 -158.56 -120.12
C HIS A 593 -107.19 -159.96 -120.32
N ILE A 594 -107.29 -160.41 -121.59
CA ILE A 594 -107.50 -161.82 -121.97
C ILE A 594 -106.36 -162.73 -121.43
N ALA A 595 -105.23 -162.16 -121.01
CA ALA A 595 -104.10 -162.83 -120.36
C ALA A 595 -103.79 -162.36 -118.91
N SER A 596 -104.61 -161.52 -118.27
CA SER A 596 -104.28 -160.88 -116.97
C SER A 596 -105.42 -160.77 -115.94
N ILE A 597 -106.66 -161.10 -116.29
CA ILE A 597 -107.55 -161.79 -115.33
C ILE A 597 -107.11 -163.24 -115.08
N VAL A 598 -105.95 -163.54 -115.64
CA VAL A 598 -104.97 -164.49 -115.18
C VAL A 598 -103.93 -163.87 -114.11
N LYS A 599 -104.04 -162.64 -113.38
CA LYS A 599 -103.03 -161.84 -112.41
C LYS A 599 -103.32 -160.56 -111.26
N TYR A 600 -102.58 -159.28 -110.95
CA TYR A 600 -102.73 -157.63 -110.36
C TYR A 600 -102.35 -156.42 -108.90
N LEU A 601 -101.78 -154.87 -108.64
CA LEU A 601 -101.51 -153.32 -107.47
C LEU A 601 -100.64 -151.47 -107.24
N ASP A 602 -100.56 -150.11 -106.28
CA ASP A 602 -99.83 -148.31 -105.99
C ASP A 602 -99.57 -146.74 -104.70
N GLU A 603 -98.86 -145.23 -104.47
CA GLU A 603 -98.64 -143.65 -103.34
C GLU A 603 -97.81 -141.78 -103.10
N GLN A 604 -97.63 -140.48 -102.09
CA GLN A 604 -96.75 -138.78 -101.67
C GLN A 604 -96.77 -137.01 -100.63
N ASN A 605 -95.92 -135.61 -100.31
CA ASN A 605 -95.79 -133.97 -99.27
C ASN A 605 -94.94 -132.11 -99.05
N ALA A 606 -94.76 -130.80 -98.02
CA ALA A 606 -94.16 -128.95 -97.78
C ALA A 606 -93.59 -127.46 -96.50
N ARG A 607 -93.22 -125.84 -96.39
CA ARG A 607 -92.62 -124.35 -95.27
C ARG A 607 -92.44 -122.34 -94.98
N ILE A 608 -91.61 -121.15 -94.17
CA ILE A 608 -91.60 -119.32 -93.48
C ILE A 608 -90.49 -117.66 -93.00
N TYR A 609 -90.52 -116.20 -92.22
CA TYR A 609 -89.59 -114.54 -91.82
C TYR A 609 -89.54 -112.82 -90.73
N ARG A 610 -88.88 -111.29 -90.60
CA ARG A 610 -88.48 -109.74 -89.48
C ARG A 610 -88.05 -107.76 -89.44
N ASP A 611 -87.53 -106.55 -88.43
CA ASP A 611 -87.41 -104.66 -87.98
C ASP A 611 -86.36 -103.10 -87.23
N ASP A 612 -86.43 -101.50 -86.80
CA ASP A 612 -85.59 -100.00 -85.87
C ASP A 612 -85.50 -97.98 -85.65
N GLU A 613 -84.84 -96.73 -84.76
CA GLU A 613 -84.71 -94.81 -84.46
C GLU A 613 -83.88 -93.28 -83.39
N GLU A 614 -83.70 -91.63 -83.29
CA GLU A 614 -83.08 -90.10 -82.23
C GLU A 614 -82.74 -88.08 -82.19
N PHE A 615 -82.36 -86.80 -81.19
CA PHE A 615 -81.77 -84.96 -81.05
C PHE A 615 -81.72 -83.24 -79.95
N MET A 616 -81.00 -81.75 -79.84
CA MET A 616 -80.86 -80.08 -78.87
C MET A 616 -80.04 -78.24 -78.93
N PRO A 617 -79.63 -76.72 -78.28
CA PRO A 617 -79.51 -75.12 -77.22
C PRO A 617 -79.01 -73.17 -77.32
N GLU A 618 -78.61 -71.67 -76.71
CA GLU A 618 -78.22 -70.17 -75.58
C GLU A 618 -77.92 -68.16 -75.57
N ASP A 619 -77.46 -66.87 -74.64
CA ASP A 619 -77.31 -64.95 -74.48
C ASP A 619 -76.42 -63.39 -73.52
N LEU A 620 -76.46 -61.75 -73.36
CA LEU A 620 -75.60 -60.17 -72.66
C LEU A 620 -75.79 -58.25 -72.06
N LEU A 621 -74.94 -56.89 -71.68
CA LEU A 621 -75.00 -55.14 -70.88
C LEU A 621 -74.11 -53.34 -70.75
N SER A 622 -74.13 -51.89 -69.94
CA SER A 622 -73.48 -50.10 -69.83
C SER A 622 -73.18 -48.48 -68.67
N ASN A 623 -72.79 -46.88 -68.70
CA ASN A 623 -72.25 -45.34 -67.69
C ASN A 623 -72.10 -43.33 -67.66
N LEU A 624 -71.64 -42.03 -66.76
CA LEU A 624 -71.53 -40.19 -66.66
C LEU A 624 -71.25 -38.71 -65.54
N THR A 625 -70.54 -37.40 -65.56
CA THR A 625 -70.49 -36.15 -64.43
C THR A 625 -70.73 -34.51 -64.51
N SER A 626 -69.92 -33.57 -65.12
CA SER A 626 -69.80 -32.07 -64.74
C SER A 626 -71.00 -31.10 -64.95
N ILE A 627 -72.11 -31.55 -65.52
CA ILE A 627 -73.24 -30.69 -65.94
C ILE A 627 -74.26 -30.48 -64.80
N LEU A 628 -74.16 -31.27 -63.72
CA LEU A 628 -75.15 -31.30 -62.63
C LEU A 628 -75.11 -30.06 -61.71
N ASP A 629 -73.94 -29.46 -61.50
CA ASP A 629 -73.70 -28.52 -60.40
C ASP A 629 -74.24 -27.10 -60.66
N SER A 630 -74.32 -26.69 -61.93
CA SER A 630 -74.84 -25.37 -62.33
C SER A 630 -76.37 -25.25 -62.18
N TYR A 631 -77.11 -26.37 -62.22
CA TYR A 631 -78.56 -26.38 -62.06
C TYR A 631 -79.01 -26.43 -60.59
N LYS A 632 -78.22 -27.01 -59.68
CA LYS A 632 -78.62 -27.12 -58.25
C LYS A 632 -78.64 -25.78 -57.51
N LYS A 633 -77.77 -24.83 -57.86
CA LYS A 633 -77.67 -23.51 -57.18
C LYS A 633 -78.81 -22.52 -57.48
N LYS A 634 -79.90 -22.96 -58.13
CA LYS A 634 -81.07 -22.13 -58.45
C LYS A 634 -82.38 -22.63 -57.83
N ALA A 635 -82.30 -23.53 -56.84
CA ALA A 635 -83.45 -24.25 -56.27
C ALA A 635 -83.67 -24.10 -54.75
N GLU A 636 -82.76 -23.46 -54.01
CA GLU A 636 -82.82 -23.42 -52.53
C GLU A 636 -82.53 -22.02 -51.95
N SER A 637 -83.43 -21.07 -52.18
CA SER A 637 -83.60 -19.87 -51.32
C SER A 637 -84.94 -19.18 -51.63
N VAL A 638 -85.94 -19.41 -50.74
CA VAL A 638 -87.38 -19.13 -50.91
C VAL A 638 -88.10 -20.09 -51.88
#